data_AF-A0A9P1HRJ1-F1
#
_entry.id   AF-A0A9P1HRJ1-F1
#
_cell.length_a   1.000
_cell.length_b   1.000
_cell.length_c   1.000
_cell.angle_alpha   90.00
_cell.angle_beta   90.00
_cell.angle_gamma   90.00
#
_symmetry.space_group_name_H-M   'P 1'
#
loop_
_entity.id
_entity.type
_entity.pdbx_description
1 polymer ?
#
loop_
_entity_poly.entity_id
_entity_poly.type
_entity_poly.pdbx_seq_one_letter_code
_entity_poly.pdbx_strand_id
1 'polypeptide(L)'
;MKGIVLAAGGLIYSFEGQAMVLPLENKLKYPRDMLGLTGVLTTSMNFIIIIYSFIGFFGYLTFGPNVAGSLTLNLPINLFETNYLTE
;
A
#
# COMPACT_ATOMS: atom_id res chain seq x y z
N MET A 1 8.21 -0.78 22.02
CA MET A 1 6.75 -0.48 21.99
C MET A 1 6.40 0.76 21.18
N LYS A 2 7.13 1.90 21.29
CA LYS A 2 6.79 3.15 20.56
C LYS A 2 6.57 2.99 19.04
N GLY A 3 7.40 2.19 18.35
CA GLY A 3 7.27 1.98 16.90
C GLY A 3 6.07 1.13 16.47
N ILE A 4 5.58 0.21 17.32
CA ILE A 4 4.45 -0.68 17.00
C ILE A 4 3.16 0.12 16.88
N VAL A 5 2.96 1.12 17.75
CA VAL A 5 1.77 1.97 17.75
C VAL A 5 1.73 2.87 16.51
N LEU A 6 2.88 3.44 16.12
CA LEU A 6 3.01 4.23 14.89
C LEU A 6 2.71 3.39 13.64
N ALA A 7 3.26 2.17 13.57
CA ALA A 7 2.99 1.24 12.48
C ALA A 7 1.51 0.84 12.42
N ALA A 8 0.91 0.49 13.56
CA ALA A 8 -0.51 0.13 13.64
C ALA A 8 -1.42 1.28 13.20
N GLY A 9 -1.14 2.51 13.65
CA GLY A 9 -1.90 3.70 13.25
C GLY A 9 -1.83 3.97 11.74
N GLY A 10 -0.62 3.90 11.15
CA GLY A 10 -0.44 4.07 9.70
C GLY A 10 -1.11 2.97 8.88
N LEU A 11 -1.09 1.72 9.37
CA LEU A 11 -1.78 0.61 8.74
C LEU A 11 -3.31 0.79 8.76
N ILE A 12 -3.89 1.13 9.91
CA ILE A 12 -5.34 1.38 10.04
C ILE A 12 -5.77 2.52 9.11
N TYR A 13 -5.01 3.62 9.08
CA TYR A 13 -5.27 4.76 8.21
C TYR A 13 -5.23 4.38 6.72
N SER A 14 -4.33 3.48 6.33
CA SER A 14 -4.22 3.02 4.94
C SER A 14 -5.42 2.21 4.45
N PHE A 15 -6.22 1.65 5.37
CA PHE A 15 -7.47 0.93 5.05
C PHE A 15 -8.72 1.79 5.30
N GLU A 16 -8.57 3.09 5.58
CA GLU A 16 -9.70 3.98 5.72
C GLU A 16 -10.37 4.22 4.36
N GLY A 17 -11.55 3.63 4.16
CA GLY A 17 -12.28 3.70 2.89
C GLY A 17 -13.80 3.72 3.01
N GLN A 18 -14.34 3.90 4.23
CA GLN A 18 -15.78 3.81 4.47
C GLN A 18 -16.60 4.80 3.63
N ALA A 19 -16.06 5.98 3.32
CA ALA A 19 -16.70 6.96 2.44
C ALA A 19 -16.86 6.48 0.99
N MET A 20 -16.07 5.50 0.55
CA MET A 20 -16.10 4.97 -0.82
C MET A 20 -17.14 3.86 -1.00
N VAL A 21 -17.72 3.32 0.07
CA VAL A 21 -18.60 2.14 0.00
C VAL A 21 -19.85 2.40 -0.83
N LEU A 22 -20.52 3.55 -0.66
CA LEU A 22 -21.76 3.88 -1.36
C LEU A 22 -21.54 4.21 -2.85
N PRO A 23 -20.55 5.03 -3.24
CA PRO A 23 -20.20 5.20 -4.65
C PRO A 23 -19.76 3.91 -5.35
N LEU A 24 -19.07 3.03 -4.63
CA LEU A 24 -18.62 1.74 -5.15
C LEU A 24 -19.82 0.81 -5.39
N GLU A 25 -20.73 0.71 -4.43
CA GLU A 25 -21.97 -0.07 -4.54
C GLU A 25 -22.79 0.36 -5.76
N ASN A 26 -22.97 1.67 -5.96
CA ASN A 26 -23.70 2.22 -7.09
C ASN A 26 -23.04 1.97 -8.46
N LYS A 27 -21.75 1.62 -8.50
CA LYS A 27 -21.01 1.30 -9.74
C LYS A 27 -21.00 -0.19 -10.05
N LEU A 28 -21.41 -1.05 -9.13
CA LEU A 28 -21.40 -2.50 -9.33
C LEU A 28 -22.61 -2.94 -10.16
N LYS A 29 -22.38 -3.89 -11.07
CA LYS A 29 -23.45 -4.54 -11.83
C LYS A 29 -24.43 -5.29 -10.92
N TYR A 30 -23.92 -5.86 -9.82
CA TYR A 30 -24.68 -6.56 -8.79
C TYR A 30 -24.27 -6.01 -7.41
N PRO A 31 -24.96 -4.99 -6.88
CA PRO A 31 -24.56 -4.33 -5.63
C PRO A 31 -24.63 -5.25 -4.41
N ARG A 32 -25.50 -6.26 -4.43
CA ARG A 32 -25.62 -7.27 -3.36
C ARG A 32 -24.38 -8.14 -3.21
N ASP A 33 -23.57 -8.26 -4.27
CA ASP A 33 -22.34 -9.06 -4.29
C ASP A 33 -21.08 -8.23 -3.95
N MET A 34 -21.26 -6.98 -3.50
CA MET A 34 -20.15 -6.14 -3.04
C MET A 34 -19.44 -6.75 -1.82
N LEU A 35 -20.23 -7.32 -0.90
CA LEU A 35 -19.81 -7.87 0.37
C LEU A 35 -19.91 -9.40 0.34
N GLY A 36 -19.06 -10.09 1.11
CA GLY A 36 -19.02 -11.56 1.19
C GLY A 36 -17.61 -12.11 0.99
N LEU A 37 -17.42 -13.42 1.20
CA LEU A 37 -16.10 -14.06 1.10
C LEU A 37 -15.46 -13.92 -0.30
N THR A 38 -16.26 -14.00 -1.36
CA THR A 38 -15.86 -13.73 -2.74
C THR A 38 -16.37 -12.37 -3.24
N GLY A 39 -16.81 -11.51 -2.32
CA GLY A 39 -17.27 -10.17 -2.66
C GLY A 39 -16.13 -9.36 -3.28
N VAL A 40 -16.49 -8.41 -4.14
CA VAL A 40 -15.52 -7.56 -4.85
C VAL A 40 -14.64 -6.80 -3.85
N LEU A 41 -15.22 -6.33 -2.75
CA LEU A 41 -14.49 -5.58 -1.71
C LEU A 41 -13.49 -6.47 -0.95
N THR A 42 -13.93 -7.63 -0.46
CA THR A 42 -13.05 -8.53 0.31
C THR A 42 -11.93 -9.10 -0.54
N THR A 43 -12.21 -9.46 -1.80
CA THR A 43 -11.20 -9.99 -2.73
C THR A 43 -10.14 -8.94 -3.06
N SER A 44 -10.56 -7.71 -3.39
CA SER A 44 -9.64 -6.62 -3.71
C SER A 44 -8.77 -6.23 -2.51
N MET A 45 -9.33 -6.17 -1.31
CA MET A 45 -8.54 -5.86 -0.11
C MET A 45 -7.51 -6.94 0.20
N ASN A 46 -7.86 -8.22 0.10
CA ASN A 46 -6.89 -9.30 0.27
C ASN A 46 -5.76 -9.23 -0.76
N PHE A 47 -6.09 -8.93 -2.02
CA PHE A 47 -5.11 -8.76 -3.07
C PHE A 47 -4.12 -7.62 -2.78
N ILE A 48 -4.63 -6.46 -2.35
CA ILE A 48 -3.79 -5.30 -1.98
C ILE A 48 -2.90 -5.62 -0.78
N ILE A 49 -3.43 -6.29 0.25
CA ILE A 49 -2.68 -6.70 1.44
C ILE A 49 -1.47 -7.56 1.05
N ILE A 50 -1.67 -8.52 0.14
CA ILE A 50 -0.60 -9.40 -0.34
C ILE A 50 0.50 -8.57 -1.02
N ILE A 51 0.13 -7.69 -1.96
CA ILE A 51 1.08 -6.84 -2.68
C ILE A 51 1.86 -5.94 -1.70
N TYR A 52 1.16 -5.27 -0.79
CA TYR A 52 1.80 -4.38 0.18
C TYR A 52 2.70 -5.12 1.16
N SER A 53 2.33 -6.35 1.54
CA SER A 53 3.18 -7.20 2.38
C SER A 53 4.47 -7.58 1.65
N PHE A 54 4.40 -7.94 0.37
CA PHE A 54 5.58 -8.23 -0.44
C PHE A 54 6.49 -7.00 -0.58
N ILE A 55 5.92 -5.85 -0.93
CA ILE A 55 6.69 -4.60 -1.09
C ILE A 55 7.32 -4.20 0.25
N GLY A 56 6.58 -4.30 1.36
CA GLY A 56 7.11 -4.03 2.70
C GLY A 56 8.25 -4.97 3.09
N PHE A 57 8.08 -6.26 2.83
CA PHE A 57 9.08 -7.28 3.14
C PHE A 57 10.35 -7.13 2.31
N PHE A 58 10.24 -7.12 0.98
CA PHE A 58 11.40 -6.97 0.10
C PHE A 58 12.04 -5.59 0.19
N GLY A 59 11.23 -4.56 0.44
CA GLY A 59 11.70 -3.21 0.71
C GLY A 59 12.61 -3.16 1.94
N TYR A 60 12.20 -3.79 3.05
CA TYR A 60 13.05 -3.91 4.23
C TYR A 60 14.31 -4.74 3.97
N LEU A 61 14.21 -5.84 3.20
CA LEU A 61 15.40 -6.62 2.82
C LEU A 61 16.41 -5.82 1.98
N THR A 62 15.94 -4.88 1.17
CA THR A 62 16.80 -4.09 0.26
C THR A 62 17.51 -2.95 0.97
N PHE A 63 16.80 -2.20 1.83
CA PHE A 63 17.36 -1.01 2.51
C PHE A 63 17.83 -1.29 3.94
N GLY A 64 17.36 -2.39 4.53
CA GLY A 64 17.76 -2.84 5.86
C GLY A 64 17.49 -1.77 6.93
N PRO A 65 18.45 -1.55 7.86
CA PRO A 65 18.33 -0.56 8.93
C PRO A 65 18.28 0.90 8.45
N ASN A 66 18.67 1.18 7.20
CA ASN A 66 18.74 2.54 6.64
C ASN A 66 17.42 2.97 6.01
N VAL A 67 16.34 2.19 6.16
CA VAL A 67 15.04 2.52 5.61
C VAL A 67 14.52 3.85 6.20
N ALA A 68 14.36 4.84 5.33
CA ALA A 68 13.72 6.11 5.64
C ALA A 68 12.22 5.94 5.94
N GLY A 69 11.56 7.02 6.39
CA GLY A 69 10.15 7.00 6.82
C GLY A 69 9.13 6.52 5.78
N SER A 70 9.49 6.49 4.49
CA SER A 70 8.75 5.80 3.44
C SER A 70 9.70 5.03 2.53
N LEU A 71 9.22 3.92 1.97
CA LEU A 71 10.00 3.08 1.07
C LEU A 71 10.44 3.82 -0.20
N THR A 72 9.58 4.65 -0.76
CA THR A 72 9.87 5.45 -1.97
C THR A 72 10.97 6.49 -1.74
N LEU A 73 11.16 6.98 -0.51
CA LEU A 73 12.22 7.94 -0.19
C LEU A 73 13.62 7.30 -0.20
N ASN A 74 13.70 5.98 -0.10
CA ASN A 74 14.95 5.24 -0.21
C ASN A 74 15.34 4.95 -1.67
N LEU A 75 14.46 5.26 -2.65
CA LEU A 75 14.77 5.03 -4.05
C LEU A 75 15.79 6.09 -4.53
N PRO A 76 16.87 5.70 -5.23
CA PRO A 76 17.88 6.64 -5.71
C PRO A 76 17.29 7.55 -6.80
N ILE A 77 17.01 8.80 -6.44
CA ILE A 77 16.55 9.86 -7.35
C ILE A 77 17.62 10.17 -8.42
N ASN A 78 18.88 9.97 -8.08
CA ASN A 78 20.07 10.30 -8.86
C ASN A 78 20.33 9.34 -10.04
N LEU A 79 19.53 8.28 -10.24
CA LEU A 79 19.64 7.43 -11.44
C LEU A 79 19.34 8.19 -12.74
N PHE A 80 18.60 9.30 -12.65
CA PHE A 80 18.35 10.17 -13.81
C PHE A 80 19.42 11.24 -13.98
N GLU A 81 20.03 11.78 -12.92
CA GLU A 81 21.00 12.89 -13.02
C GLU A 81 22.42 12.44 -13.39
N THR A 82 22.86 11.24 -12.99
CA THR A 82 24.21 10.76 -13.31
C THR A 82 24.42 10.51 -14.81
N ASN A 83 23.35 10.29 -15.59
CA ASN A 83 23.41 10.14 -17.04
C ASN A 83 23.42 11.47 -17.82
N TYR A 84 23.15 12.62 -17.19
CA TYR A 84 23.23 13.95 -17.85
C TYR A 84 24.50 14.74 -17.48
N LEU A 85 25.31 14.23 -16.55
CA LEU A 85 26.58 14.84 -16.14
C LEU A 85 27.80 14.03 -16.64
N THR A 86 27.57 12.99 -17.45
CA THR A 86 28.59 12.14 -18.06
C THR A 86 28.60 12.13 -19.60
N GLU A 87 27.85 13.04 -20.24
CA GLU A 87 28.04 13.49 -21.64
C GLU A 87 28.48 14.95 -21.69
#